data_AF-A0A940VER3-F1
#
_entry.id   AF-A0A940VER3-F1
#
_cell.length_a   1.000
_cell.length_b   1.000
_cell.length_c   1.000
_cell.angle_alpha   90.00
_cell.angle_beta   90.00
_cell.angle_gamma   90.00
#
_symmetry.space_group_name_H-M   'P 1'
#
loop_
_entity.id
_entity.type
_entity.pdbx_description
1 polymer ?
#
loop_
_entity_poly.entity_id
_entity_poly.type
_entity_poly.pdbx_seq_one_letter_code
_entity_poly.pdbx_strand_id
1 'polypeptide(L)'
;MEHSLSLNELIAIADAGYDDGLVQAYFEDRDGQHGDTLAKFIALELADTFSEDQPKTDQIAAAIHVMTTAISQLVSVVNALEAAC
;
A
#
# COMPACT_ATOMS: atom_id res chain seq x y z
N MET A 1 18.03 5.70 -19.59
CA MET A 1 17.65 4.68 -18.60
C MET A 1 16.63 5.34 -17.72
N GLU A 2 15.40 4.82 -17.66
CA GLU A 2 14.44 5.33 -16.68
C GLU A 2 15.00 5.07 -15.28
N HIS A 3 14.92 6.08 -14.42
CA HIS A 3 15.33 5.94 -13.03
C HIS A 3 14.34 5.01 -12.34
N SER A 4 14.84 3.91 -11.74
CA SER A 4 14.08 3.10 -10.79
C SER A 4 13.57 4.02 -9.68
N LEU A 5 12.31 3.82 -9.27
CA LEU A 5 11.78 4.42 -8.05
C LEU A 5 12.45 3.73 -6.86
N SER A 6 12.71 4.45 -5.78
CA SER A 6 13.07 3.84 -4.50
C SER A 6 11.81 3.46 -3.71
N LEU A 7 11.93 2.49 -2.80
CA LEU A 7 10.82 2.13 -1.92
C LEU A 7 10.34 3.33 -1.10
N ASN A 8 11.25 4.16 -0.59
CA ASN A 8 10.87 5.38 0.15
C ASN A 8 10.06 6.36 -0.71
N GLU A 9 10.40 6.53 -1.99
CA GLU A 9 9.61 7.38 -2.88
C GLU A 9 8.23 6.79 -3.15
N LEU A 10 8.12 5.46 -3.29
CA LEU A 10 6.83 4.78 -3.43
C LEU A 10 5.93 4.99 -2.21
N ILE A 11 6.49 4.80 -1.00
CA ILE A 11 5.78 5.01 0.26
C ILE A 11 5.35 6.47 0.40
N ALA A 12 6.23 7.43 0.09
CA ALA A 12 5.89 8.85 0.14
C ALA A 12 4.74 9.23 -0.82
N ILE A 13 4.67 8.61 -2.00
CA ILE A 13 3.54 8.80 -2.93
C ILE A 13 2.23 8.26 -2.31
N ALA A 14 2.27 7.08 -1.70
CA ALA A 14 1.10 6.49 -1.07
C ALA A 14 0.63 7.30 0.15
N ASP A 15 1.57 7.73 1.00
CA ASP A 15 1.31 8.53 2.19
C ASP A 15 0.68 9.88 1.85
N ALA A 16 1.17 10.55 0.80
CA ALA A 16 0.58 11.79 0.29
C ALA A 16 -0.87 11.61 -0.22
N GLY A 17 -1.24 10.40 -0.63
CA GLY A 17 -2.60 10.06 -1.02
C GLY A 17 -3.52 9.66 0.15
N TYR A 18 -2.96 9.25 1.28
CA TYR A 18 -3.69 8.83 2.48
C TYR A 18 -3.94 10.00 3.45
N ASP A 19 -3.09 11.05 3.41
CA ASP A 19 -3.29 12.38 4.03
C ASP A 19 -3.29 12.44 5.57
N ASP A 20 -2.58 11.52 6.24
CA ASP A 20 -2.39 11.55 7.71
C ASP A 20 -0.95 11.24 8.20
N GLY A 21 -0.03 10.90 7.29
CA GLY A 21 1.36 10.55 7.61
C GLY A 21 1.56 9.15 8.18
N LEU A 22 0.50 8.37 8.35
CA LEU A 22 0.57 7.08 9.04
C LEU A 22 1.13 5.98 8.16
N VAL A 23 1.02 6.08 6.83
CA VAL A 23 1.63 5.11 5.91
C VAL A 23 3.16 5.19 6.03
N GLN A 24 3.70 6.41 6.04
CA GLN A 24 5.13 6.63 6.28
C GLN A 24 5.54 6.18 7.70
N ALA A 25 4.74 6.49 8.72
CA ALA A 25 5.03 6.11 10.11
C ALA A 25 5.10 4.57 10.29
N TYR A 26 4.22 3.81 9.64
CA TYR A 26 4.25 2.35 9.66
C TYR A 26 5.38 1.76 8.81
N PHE A 27 5.83 2.45 7.79
CA PHE A 27 7.00 2.02 7.03
C PHE A 27 8.29 2.18 7.85
N GLU A 28 8.42 3.26 8.62
CA GLU A 28 9.58 3.52 9.49
C GLU A 28 9.59 2.66 10.76
N ASP A 29 8.41 2.47 11.37
CA ASP A 29 8.20 1.63 12.55
C ASP A 29 6.96 0.73 12.35
N ARG A 30 7.20 -0.45 11.77
CA ARG A 30 6.18 -1.46 11.46
C ARG A 30 5.34 -1.89 12.66
N ASP A 31 5.95 -1.98 13.84
CA ASP A 31 5.32 -2.49 15.05
C ASP A 31 4.81 -1.36 15.97
N GLY A 32 4.97 -0.12 15.53
CA GLY A 32 4.45 1.07 16.18
C GLY A 32 2.94 1.04 16.37
N GLN A 33 2.47 1.64 17.47
CA GLN A 33 1.05 1.77 17.77
C GLN A 33 0.51 3.11 17.25
N HIS A 34 0.49 3.28 15.92
CA HIS A 34 0.05 4.54 15.31
C HIS A 34 -1.48 4.66 15.15
N GLY A 35 -2.23 3.58 15.35
CA GLY A 35 -3.69 3.58 15.51
C GLY A 35 -4.50 3.23 14.27
N ASP A 36 -3.91 3.31 13.08
CA ASP A 36 -4.57 3.00 11.81
C ASP A 36 -4.05 1.69 11.19
N THR A 37 -4.84 0.63 11.32
CA THR A 37 -4.47 -0.69 10.76
C THR A 37 -4.53 -0.74 9.23
N LEU A 38 -5.28 0.16 8.58
CA LEU A 38 -5.32 0.26 7.12
C LEU A 38 -4.05 0.95 6.60
N ALA A 39 -3.59 2.02 7.25
CA ALA A 39 -2.30 2.64 6.94
C ALA A 39 -1.15 1.62 7.09
N LYS A 40 -1.17 0.81 8.16
CA LYS A 40 -0.23 -0.31 8.36
C LYS A 40 -0.28 -1.32 7.22
N PHE A 41 -1.49 -1.73 6.81
CA PHE A 41 -1.68 -2.65 5.69
C PHE A 41 -1.07 -2.10 4.40
N ILE A 42 -1.35 -0.83 4.07
CA ILE A 42 -0.82 -0.17 2.86
C ILE A 42 0.71 -0.18 2.88
N ALA A 43 1.34 0.25 3.98
CA ALA A 43 2.79 0.31 4.09
C ALA A 43 3.45 -1.07 3.89
N LEU A 44 2.87 -2.11 4.48
CA LEU A 44 3.38 -3.48 4.38
C LEU A 44 3.23 -4.06 2.97
N GLU A 45 2.06 -3.95 2.37
CA GLU A 45 1.80 -4.50 1.05
C GLU A 45 2.66 -3.85 -0.03
N LEU A 46 2.89 -2.54 0.06
CA LEU A 46 3.77 -1.82 -0.85
C LEU A 46 5.24 -2.25 -0.66
N ALA A 47 5.70 -2.41 0.59
CA ALA A 47 7.06 -2.87 0.87
C ALA A 47 7.30 -4.31 0.42
N ASP A 48 6.35 -5.21 0.65
CA ASP A 48 6.46 -6.63 0.33
C ASP A 48 6.40 -6.89 -1.19
N THR A 49 5.72 -6.02 -1.95
CA THR A 49 5.57 -6.14 -3.41
C THR A 49 6.66 -5.42 -4.20
N PHE A 50 7.36 -4.46 -3.59
CA PHE A 50 8.36 -3.65 -4.27
C PHE A 50 9.58 -4.48 -4.71
N SER A 51 10.06 -4.22 -5.92
CA SER A 51 11.27 -4.84 -6.47
C SER A 51 12.16 -3.77 -7.10
N GLU A 52 13.36 -3.59 -6.54
CA GLU A 52 14.34 -2.59 -7.00
C GLU A 52 14.90 -2.87 -8.41
N ASP A 53 14.83 -4.13 -8.86
CA ASP A 53 15.33 -4.56 -10.17
C ASP A 53 14.36 -4.25 -11.32
N GLN A 54 13.14 -3.79 -11.00
CA GLN A 54 12.12 -3.48 -11.99
C GLN A 54 12.18 -2.02 -12.47
N PRO A 55 11.80 -1.75 -13.73
CA PRO A 55 11.56 -0.39 -14.19
C PRO A 55 10.52 0.32 -13.32
N LYS A 56 10.63 1.64 -13.21
CA LYS A 56 9.67 2.47 -12.47
C LYS A 56 8.21 2.24 -12.87
N THR A 57 7.95 2.06 -14.17
CA THR A 57 6.59 1.77 -14.66
C THR A 57 6.04 0.48 -14.06
N ASP A 58 6.88 -0.54 -13.94
CA ASP A 58 6.49 -1.87 -13.47
C ASP A 58 6.33 -1.86 -11.94
N GLN A 59 7.20 -1.14 -11.22
CA GLN A 59 7.06 -0.89 -9.78
C GLN A 59 5.74 -0.21 -9.44
N ILE A 60 5.38 0.85 -10.19
CA ILE A 60 4.10 1.55 -10.01
C ILE A 60 2.93 0.65 -10.39
N ALA A 61 3.02 -0.10 -11.49
CA ALA A 61 1.98 -1.02 -11.92
C ALA A 61 1.72 -2.12 -10.87
N ALA A 62 2.78 -2.66 -10.25
CA ALA A 62 2.69 -3.64 -9.17
C ALA A 62 2.01 -3.05 -7.92
N ALA A 63 2.40 -1.84 -7.51
CA ALA A 63 1.76 -1.13 -6.40
C ALA A 63 0.26 -0.90 -6.64
N ILE A 64 -0.11 -0.41 -7.83
CA ILE A 64 -1.52 -0.24 -8.23
C ILE A 64 -2.26 -1.58 -8.23
N HIS A 65 -1.63 -2.63 -8.73
CA HIS A 65 -2.24 -3.97 -8.79
C HIS A 65 -2.58 -4.50 -7.39
N VAL A 66 -1.69 -4.34 -6.42
CA VAL A 66 -1.93 -4.80 -5.05
C VAL A 66 -3.02 -3.97 -4.36
N MET A 67 -3.03 -2.65 -4.54
CA MET A 67 -4.10 -1.80 -3.98
C MET A 67 -5.47 -2.09 -4.59
N THR A 68 -5.54 -2.31 -5.91
CA THR A 68 -6.80 -2.68 -6.59
C THR A 68 -7.28 -4.07 -6.21
N THR A 69 -6.37 -5.01 -5.96
CA THR A 69 -6.68 -6.34 -5.42
C THR A 69 -7.26 -6.23 -4.01
N ALA A 70 -6.65 -5.42 -3.14
CA ALA A 70 -7.15 -5.17 -1.79
C ALA A 70 -8.57 -4.58 -1.82
N ILE A 71 -8.83 -3.60 -2.70
CA ILE A 71 -10.18 -3.04 -2.91
C ILE A 71 -11.19 -4.13 -3.27
N SER A 72 -10.85 -5.00 -4.24
CA SER A 72 -11.73 -6.10 -4.67
C SER A 72 -12.04 -7.07 -3.53
N GLN A 73 -11.04 -7.40 -2.70
CA GLN A 73 -11.20 -8.26 -1.54
C GLN A 73 -12.09 -7.60 -0.47
N LEU A 74 -11.88 -6.32 -0.18
CA LEU A 74 -12.73 -5.56 0.76
C LEU A 74 -14.18 -5.51 0.31
N VAL A 75 -14.43 -5.24 -0.98
CA VAL A 75 -15.78 -5.29 -1.57
C VAL A 75 -16.41 -6.67 -1.41
N SER A 76 -15.64 -7.74 -1.63
CA SER A 76 -16.13 -9.11 -1.46
C SER A 76 -16.54 -9.41 -0.01
N VAL A 77 -15.77 -8.93 0.97
CA VAL A 77 -16.10 -9.03 2.39
C VAL A 77 -17.38 -8.25 2.71
N VAL A 78 -17.51 -7.01 2.24
CA VAL A 78 -18.72 -6.19 2.43
C VAL A 78 -19.96 -6.90 1.88
N ASN A 79 -19.91 -7.40 0.65
CA ASN A 79 -21.02 -8.13 0.04
C ASN A 79 -21.45 -9.36 0.87
N ALA A 80 -20.49 -10.10 1.43
CA ALA A 80 -20.77 -11.25 2.27
C ALA A 80 -21.45 -10.86 3.60
N LEU A 81 -21.05 -9.73 4.20
CA LEU A 81 -21.67 -9.19 5.41
C LEU A 81 -23.08 -8.66 5.15
N GLU A 82 -23.30 -7.99 4.01
CA GLU A 82 -24.63 -7.52 3.60
C GLU A 82 -25.59 -8.68 3.35
N ALA A 83 -25.13 -9.76 2.73
CA ALA A 83 -25.94 -10.96 2.49
C ALA A 83 -26.31 -11.74 3.77
N ALA A 84 -25.69 -11.43 4.91
CA ALA A 84 -25.99 -12.03 6.20
C ALA A 84 -27.06 -11.27 7.00
N CYS A 85 -27.49 -10.09 6.52
CA CYS A 85 -28.59 -9.29 7.08
C CYS A 85 -29.95 -9.73 6.51
#